data_AF-A0A7Y2NLU9-F1
#
_entry.id   AF-A0A7Y2NLU9-F1
#
_cell.length_a   1.000
_cell.length_b   1.000
_cell.length_c   1.000
_cell.angle_alpha   90.00
_cell.angle_beta   90.00
_cell.angle_gamma   90.00
#
_symmetry.space_group_name_H-M   'P 1'
#
loop_
_entity.id
_entity.type
_entity.pdbx_description
1 polymer ?
#
loop_
_entity_poly.entity_id
_entity_poly.type
_entity_poly.pdbx_seq_one_letter_code
_entity_poly.pdbx_strand_id
1 'polypeptide(L)'
;MMKQIVYTVGLSLFILSCGTKSTVNDLAVSNPIVTKMDLVQVDEDRVPVTIDPGRMVKDTVVYRLPKVVQGTYAISDFGNFIDEFKAIDYKGEALEV
;
A
#
# COMPACT_ATOMS: atom_id res chain seq x y z
N MET A 1 46.50 -10.75 30.68
CA MET A 1 45.45 -11.68 30.22
C MET A 1 44.04 -11.06 30.24
N MET A 2 43.62 -10.35 31.30
CA MET A 2 42.26 -9.74 31.38
C MET A 2 41.90 -8.79 30.22
N LYS A 3 42.84 -7.93 29.79
CA LYS A 3 42.62 -6.92 28.73
C LYS A 3 42.35 -7.53 27.36
N GLN A 4 42.92 -8.69 27.04
CA GLN A 4 42.71 -9.40 25.78
C GLN A 4 41.31 -10.04 25.73
N ILE A 5 40.81 -10.54 26.87
CA ILE A 5 39.48 -11.12 27.00
C ILE A 5 38.38 -10.04 26.88
N VAL A 6 38.61 -8.85 27.44
CA VAL A 6 37.67 -7.73 27.31
C VAL A 6 37.53 -7.29 25.84
N TYR A 7 38.62 -7.28 25.07
CA TYR A 7 38.56 -6.93 23.64
C TYR A 7 37.87 -7.99 22.78
N THR A 8 38.09 -9.28 23.05
CA THR A 8 37.41 -10.35 22.28
C THR A 8 35.91 -10.41 22.60
N VAL A 9 35.51 -10.18 23.86
CA VAL A 9 34.09 -10.08 24.23
C VAL A 9 33.43 -8.85 23.58
N GLY A 10 34.09 -7.68 23.63
CA GLY A 10 33.57 -6.47 22.98
C GLY A 10 33.41 -6.61 21.45
N LEU A 11 34.35 -7.29 20.80
CA LEU A 11 34.29 -7.54 19.35
C LEU A 11 33.18 -8.55 18.99
N SER A 12 32.99 -9.60 19.79
CA SER A 12 31.91 -10.57 19.57
C SER A 12 30.51 -9.95 19.71
N LEU A 13 30.35 -8.99 20.63
CA LEU A 13 29.09 -8.28 20.83
C LEU A 13 28.74 -7.36 19.65
N PHE A 14 29.75 -6.81 18.97
CA PHE A 14 29.57 -5.97 17.79
C PHE A 14 29.02 -6.75 16.58
N ILE A 15 29.41 -8.03 16.43
CA ILE A 15 29.02 -8.85 15.28
C ILE A 15 27.55 -9.31 15.40
N LEU A 16 27.03 -9.45 16.62
CA LEU A 16 25.63 -9.81 16.88
C LEU A 16 24.63 -8.66 16.65
N SER A 17 25.10 -7.43 16.43
CA SER A 17 24.22 -6.26 16.22
C SER A 17 23.70 -6.13 14.78
N CYS A 18 24.17 -6.93 13.83
CA CYS A 18 23.72 -6.85 12.44
C CYS A 18 22.52 -7.78 12.20
N GLY A 19 21.31 -7.29 12.50
CA GLY A 19 20.07 -7.98 12.14
C GLY A 19 19.83 -7.93 10.63
N THR A 20 19.53 -9.07 10.01
CA THR A 20 19.11 -9.13 8.60
C THR A 20 17.74 -8.47 8.44
N LYS A 21 17.67 -7.36 7.69
CA LYS A 21 16.39 -6.78 7.29
C LYS A 21 15.73 -7.70 6.27
N SER A 22 14.58 -8.27 6.61
CA SER A 22 13.74 -8.97 5.62
C SER A 22 13.33 -7.96 4.55
N THR A 23 13.85 -8.13 3.33
CA THR A 23 13.42 -7.35 2.18
C THR A 23 12.04 -7.84 1.80
N VAL A 24 11.00 -7.26 2.39
CA VAL A 24 9.62 -7.46 1.93
C VAL A 24 9.55 -6.82 0.55
N ASN A 25 9.28 -7.62 -0.50
CA ASN A 25 9.05 -7.08 -1.83
C ASN A 25 7.67 -6.42 -1.82
N ASP A 26 7.67 -5.10 -1.78
CA ASP A 26 6.49 -4.22 -1.71
C ASP A 26 6.11 -3.63 -3.08
N LEU A 27 6.74 -4.11 -4.17
CA LEU A 27 6.39 -3.66 -5.51
C LEU A 27 4.99 -4.13 -5.91
N ALA A 28 4.22 -3.25 -6.52
CA ALA A 28 2.87 -3.50 -7.04
C ALA A 28 2.80 -4.69 -8.02
N VAL A 29 3.89 -5.01 -8.71
CA VAL A 29 3.95 -6.14 -9.66
C VAL A 29 4.02 -7.51 -8.99
N SER A 30 4.43 -7.54 -7.71
CA SER A 30 4.62 -8.78 -6.94
C SER A 30 3.56 -8.99 -5.87
N ASN A 31 2.65 -8.03 -5.69
CA ASN A 31 1.63 -8.06 -4.65
C ASN A 31 0.24 -7.79 -5.23
N PRO A 32 -0.81 -8.36 -4.63
CA PRO A 32 -2.19 -8.04 -5.01
C PRO A 32 -2.53 -6.61 -4.61
N ILE A 33 -3.49 -6.03 -5.33
CA ILE A 33 -4.13 -4.77 -4.92
C ILE A 33 -4.99 -5.05 -3.69
N VAL A 34 -4.78 -4.28 -2.62
CA VAL A 34 -5.54 -4.40 -1.37
C VAL A 34 -6.66 -3.37 -1.39
N THR A 35 -7.89 -3.81 -1.21
CA THR A 35 -9.07 -2.95 -1.15
C THR A 35 -9.79 -3.14 0.18
N LYS A 36 -10.16 -2.03 0.81
CA LYS A 36 -10.96 -2.00 2.04
C LYS A 36 -12.17 -1.10 1.83
N MET A 37 -13.32 -1.52 2.34
CA MET A 37 -14.54 -0.74 2.40
C MET A 37 -15.04 -0.74 3.84
N ASP A 38 -15.41 0.42 4.37
CA ASP A 38 -16.01 0.53 5.70
C ASP A 38 -17.52 0.70 5.59
N LEU A 39 -18.26 -0.34 5.98
CA LEU A 39 -19.72 -0.36 5.95
C LEU A 39 -20.38 0.20 7.22
N VAL A 40 -19.58 0.59 8.23
CA VAL A 40 -20.08 1.20 9.47
C VAL A 40 -20.13 2.72 9.32
N GLN A 41 -19.16 3.30 8.61
CA GLN A 41 -19.08 4.73 8.33
C GLN A 41 -19.88 5.12 7.07
N VAL A 42 -21.18 4.81 7.07
CA VAL A 42 -22.08 5.21 5.98
C VAL A 42 -22.51 6.66 6.21
N ASP A 43 -22.40 7.49 5.17
CA ASP A 43 -22.89 8.87 5.16
C ASP A 43 -23.48 9.19 3.79
N GLU A 44 -24.71 9.74 3.76
CA GLU A 44 -25.45 10.03 2.52
C GLU A 44 -25.43 8.91 1.45
N ASP A 45 -25.66 7.66 1.87
CA ASP A 45 -25.58 6.44 1.02
C ASP A 45 -24.20 6.18 0.38
N ARG A 46 -23.15 6.78 0.92
CA ARG A 46 -21.75 6.58 0.51
C ARG A 46 -21.01 5.78 1.57
N VAL A 47 -20.00 5.04 1.12
CA VAL A 47 -19.09 4.29 1.99
C VAL A 47 -17.65 4.63 1.62
N PRO A 48 -16.76 4.87 2.59
CA PRO A 48 -15.36 5.13 2.29
C PRO A 48 -14.70 3.83 1.79
N VAL A 49 -13.93 3.98 0.71
CA VAL A 49 -13.17 2.90 0.09
C VAL A 49 -11.70 3.32 0.03
N THR A 50 -10.82 2.43 0.45
CA THR A 50 -9.37 2.59 0.35
C THR A 50 -8.83 1.52 -0.59
N ILE A 51 -7.99 1.93 -1.54
CA ILE A 51 -7.32 1.05 -2.49
C ILE A 51 -5.81 1.30 -2.37
N ASP A 52 -5.07 0.24 -2.06
CA ASP A 52 -3.61 0.22 -2.04
C ASP A 52 -3.09 -0.67 -3.19
N PRO A 53 -2.60 -0.08 -4.29
CA PRO A 53 -2.07 -0.83 -5.42
C PRO A 53 -0.64 -1.36 -5.20
N GLY A 54 -0.01 -1.08 -4.06
CA GLY A 54 1.41 -1.38 -3.80
C GLY A 54 2.36 -0.33 -4.39
N ARG A 55 3.65 -0.41 -4.03
CA ARG A 55 4.65 0.57 -4.49
C ARG A 55 4.83 0.45 -6.00
N MET A 56 4.57 1.55 -6.70
CA MET A 56 4.73 1.62 -8.16
C MET A 56 6.02 2.36 -8.52
N VAL A 57 6.56 2.02 -9.69
CA VAL A 57 7.71 2.73 -10.32
C VAL A 57 7.28 3.54 -11.55
N LYS A 58 5.99 3.53 -11.85
CA LYS A 58 5.40 4.30 -12.94
C LYS A 58 4.91 5.62 -12.38
N ASP A 59 5.05 6.67 -13.17
CA ASP A 59 4.64 8.03 -12.79
C ASP A 59 3.13 8.23 -12.83
N THR A 60 2.38 7.29 -13.43
CA THR A 60 0.93 7.42 -13.63
C THR A 60 0.22 6.10 -13.32
N VAL A 61 -0.89 6.23 -12.59
CA VAL A 61 -1.81 5.14 -12.26
C VAL A 61 -3.16 5.46 -12.90
N VAL A 62 -3.74 4.47 -13.60
CA VAL A 62 -5.03 4.65 -14.28
C VAL A 62 -6.05 3.72 -13.67
N TYR A 63 -7.05 4.29 -13.00
CA TYR A 63 -8.21 3.58 -12.51
C TYR A 63 -9.24 3.42 -13.64
N ARG A 64 -9.78 2.21 -13.80
CA ARG A 64 -10.79 1.90 -14.81
C ARG A 64 -12.00 1.31 -14.13
N LEU A 65 -13.16 1.91 -14.39
CA LEU A 65 -14.43 1.38 -13.95
C LEU A 65 -15.09 0.60 -15.08
N PRO A 66 -15.80 -0.49 -14.76
CA PRO A 66 -16.58 -1.21 -15.75
C PRO A 66 -17.68 -0.30 -16.31
N LYS A 67 -18.01 -0.47 -17.59
CA LYS A 67 -19.18 0.16 -18.23
C LYS A 67 -20.41 -0.77 -18.22
N VAL A 68 -20.18 -2.06 -18.03
CA VAL A 68 -21.18 -3.13 -18.03
C VAL A 68 -20.77 -4.17 -16.98
N VAL A 69 -21.74 -4.68 -16.23
CA VAL A 69 -21.56 -5.79 -15.29
C VAL A 69 -22.15 -7.07 -15.91
N GLN A 70 -21.50 -8.20 -15.71
CA GLN A 70 -21.98 -9.46 -16.27
C GLN A 70 -23.39 -9.79 -15.78
N GLY A 71 -24.24 -10.24 -16.69
CA GLY A 71 -25.67 -10.48 -16.42
C GLY A 71 -26.61 -9.37 -16.90
N THR A 72 -26.07 -8.26 -17.42
CA THR A 72 -26.86 -7.23 -18.10
C THR A 72 -26.18 -6.75 -19.38
N TYR A 73 -26.97 -6.23 -20.31
CA TYR A 73 -26.50 -5.50 -21.49
C TYR A 73 -26.58 -3.98 -21.30
N ALA A 74 -27.07 -3.53 -20.15
CA ALA A 74 -27.18 -2.11 -19.85
C ALA A 74 -25.79 -1.49 -19.73
N ILE A 75 -25.59 -0.42 -20.48
CA ILE A 75 -24.45 0.48 -20.30
C ILE A 75 -24.79 1.39 -19.12
N SER A 76 -23.87 1.46 -18.15
CA SER A 76 -24.01 2.35 -17.00
C SER A 76 -22.72 3.09 -16.76
N ASP A 77 -22.86 4.30 -16.23
CA ASP A 77 -21.73 5.12 -15.83
C ASP A 77 -21.54 4.99 -14.32
N PHE A 78 -20.75 3.98 -13.95
CA PHE A 78 -20.40 3.70 -12.56
C PHE A 78 -19.42 4.72 -11.98
N GLY A 79 -18.81 5.58 -12.83
CA GLY A 79 -17.98 6.69 -12.37
C GLY A 79 -18.76 7.70 -11.54
N ASN A 80 -20.06 7.85 -11.80
CA ASN A 80 -20.92 8.76 -11.03
C ASN A 80 -21.05 8.42 -9.54
N PHE A 81 -20.63 7.22 -9.11
CA PHE A 81 -20.63 6.84 -7.70
C PHE A 81 -19.31 7.14 -6.99
N ILE A 82 -18.29 7.61 -7.70
CA ILE A 82 -17.04 8.07 -7.09
C ILE A 82 -17.22 9.51 -6.67
N ASP A 83 -17.00 9.78 -5.39
CA ASP A 83 -16.95 11.13 -4.86
C ASP A 83 -15.70 11.32 -3.99
N GLU A 84 -15.24 12.57 -3.88
CA GLU A 84 -14.07 12.99 -3.12
C GLU A 84 -12.80 12.14 -3.33
N PHE A 85 -12.51 11.76 -4.58
CA PHE A 85 -11.31 10.96 -4.88
C PHE A 85 -10.03 11.70 -4.44
N LYS A 86 -9.23 11.03 -3.61
CA LYS A 86 -7.95 11.53 -3.11
C LYS A 86 -6.91 10.43 -3.30
N ALA A 87 -5.75 10.80 -3.85
CA ALA A 87 -4.58 9.93 -3.88
C ALA A 87 -3.55 10.45 -2.88
N ILE A 88 -2.97 9.55 -2.09
CA ILE A 88 -2.00 9.86 -1.05
C ILE A 88 -0.85 8.86 -1.18
N ASP A 89 0.38 9.33 -1.07
CA ASP A 89 1.56 8.48 -1.12
C ASP A 89 1.80 7.75 0.22
N TYR A 90 2.80 6.88 0.26
CA TYR A 90 3.16 6.13 1.48
C TYR A 90 3.76 7.00 2.59
N LYS A 91 4.03 8.29 2.35
CA LYS A 91 4.47 9.26 3.35
C LYS A 91 3.32 10.09 3.90
N GLY A 92 2.10 9.96 3.34
CA GLY A 92 0.94 10.73 3.72
C GLY A 92 0.78 12.04 2.94
N GLU A 93 1.54 12.23 1.86
CA GLU A 93 1.47 13.42 1.01
C GLU A 93 0.42 13.24 -0.09
N ALA A 94 -0.40 14.26 -0.32
CA ALA A 94 -1.40 14.23 -1.38
C ALA A 94 -0.74 14.27 -2.76
N LEU A 95 -1.24 13.44 -3.68
CA LEU A 95 -0.82 13.40 -5.08
C LEU A 95 -1.79 14.19 -5.96
N GLU A 96 -1.30 14.68 -7.09
CA GLU A 96 -2.14 15.25 -8.15
C GLU A 96 -3.00 14.14 -8.77
N VAL A 97 -4.30 14.40 -8.93
CA VAL A 97 -5.32 13.45 -9.44
C VAL A 97 -6.10 14.02 -10.61
#